data_AF-A0A931G506-F1
#
_entry.id   AF-A0A931G506-F1
#
_cell.length_a   1.000
_cell.length_b   1.000
_cell.length_c   1.000
_cell.angle_alpha   90.00
_cell.angle_beta   90.00
_cell.angle_gamma   90.00
#
_symmetry.space_group_name_H-M   'P 1'
#
loop_
_entity.id
_entity.type
_entity.pdbx_description
1 polymer ?
#
loop_
_entity_poly.entity_id
_entity_poly.type
_entity_poly.pdbx_seq_one_letter_code
_entity_poly.pdbx_strand_id
1 'polypeptide(L)' 'MTRLEICFAGDDRLQEFDVLDGTAENIAGLLSDPDAVLPCGDHLVDVYVPVRHIAYVRVPRT' A
#
# COMPACT_ATOMS: atom_id res chain seq x y z
N MET A 1 1.00 5.03 -12.64
CA MET A 1 1.50 4.45 -11.39
C MET A 1 0.81 5.18 -10.26
N THR A 2 0.16 4.47 -9.34
CA THR A 2 -0.59 5.08 -8.23
C THR A 2 0.32 5.12 -7.01
N ARG A 3 0.57 6.31 -6.47
CA ARG A 3 1.34 6.49 -5.24
C ARG A 3 0.41 6.41 -4.03
N LEU A 4 0.81 5.66 -3.02
CA LEU A 4 0.10 5.52 -1.75
C LEU A 4 1.04 5.85 -0.59
N GLU A 5 0.48 6.46 0.45
CA GLU A 5 1.14 6.57 1.75
C GLU A 5 0.51 5.53 2.69
N ILE A 6 1.33 4.62 3.22
CA ILE A 6 0.88 3.54 4.09
C ILE A 6 1.38 3.80 5.51
N CYS A 7 0.47 3.73 6.48
CA CYS A 7 0.80 3.73 7.92
C CYS A 7 0.67 2.30 8.45
N PHE A 8 1.71 1.77 9.10
CA PHE A 8 1.69 0.43 9.67
C PHE A 8 1.15 0.42 11.10
N ALA A 9 0.53 -0.67 11.51
CA ALA A 9 0.04 -0.85 12.87
C ALA A 9 1.21 -0.84 13.87
N GLY A 10 1.18 0.08 14.82
CA GLY A 10 2.26 0.25 15.81
C GLY A 10 3.42 1.15 15.34
N ASP A 11 3.30 1.75 14.16
CA ASP A 11 4.20 2.81 13.67
C ASP A 11 3.39 4.10 13.43
N ASP A 12 3.98 5.24 13.75
CA ASP A 12 3.40 6.57 13.50
C ASP A 12 3.90 7.20 12.20
N ARG A 13 4.83 6.53 11.49
CA ARG A 13 5.41 7.01 10.24
C ARG A 13 4.62 6.53 9.03
N LEU A 14 4.49 7.44 8.07
CA LEU A 14 4.01 7.12 6.73
C LEU A 14 5.19 6.69 5.86
N GLN A 15 5.03 5.58 5.16
CA GLN A 15 5.95 5.17 4.13
C GLN A 15 5.26 5.24 2.76
N GLU A 16 5.94 5.86 1.81
CA GLU A 16 5.44 6.02 0.45
C GLU A 16 5.78 4.79 -0.38
N PHE A 17 4.81 4.35 -1.17
CA PHE A 17 4.96 3.22 -2.07
C PHE A 17 4.33 3.55 -3.42
N ASP A 18 5.00 3.14 -4.49
CA ASP A 18 4.40 3.10 -5.81
C ASP A 18 3.78 1.72 -6.01
N VAL A 19 2.47 1.63 -6.25
CA VAL A 19 1.85 0.31 -6.46
C VAL A 19 2.32 -0.27 -7.80
N LEU A 20 2.91 -1.46 -7.75
CA LEU A 20 3.42 -2.20 -8.91
C LEU A 20 2.27 -2.85 -9.66
N ASP A 21 1.62 -2.04 -10.48
CA ASP A 21 0.53 -2.40 -11.38
C ASP A 21 -0.80 -2.82 -10.70
N GLY A 22 -1.86 -2.12 -11.08
CA GLY A 22 -3.18 -2.31 -10.52
C GLY A 22 -4.07 -1.10 -10.77
N THR A 23 -5.29 -1.34 -11.24
CA THR A 23 -6.30 -0.28 -11.23
C THR A 23 -6.63 0.07 -9.77
N ALA A 24 -7.22 1.24 -9.55
CA ALA A 24 -7.71 1.61 -8.22
C ALA A 24 -8.68 0.55 -7.64
N GLU A 25 -9.46 -0.13 -8.51
CA GLU A 25 -10.34 -1.22 -8.07
C GLU A 25 -9.57 -2.45 -7.57
N ASN A 26 -8.46 -2.82 -8.23
CA ASN A 26 -7.63 -3.95 -7.78
C ASN A 26 -7.00 -3.66 -6.41
N ILE A 27 -6.51 -2.43 -6.21
CA ILE A 27 -5.93 -2.01 -4.92
C ILE A 27 -7.01 -2.04 -3.83
N ALA A 28 -8.20 -1.49 -4.10
CA ALA A 28 -9.31 -1.50 -3.15
C ALA A 28 -9.77 -2.93 -2.82
N GLY A 29 -9.77 -3.83 -3.82
CA GLY A 29 -10.06 -5.24 -3.63
C GLY A 29 -9.06 -5.93 -2.69
N LEU A 30 -7.77 -5.71 -2.90
CA LEU A 30 -6.72 -6.23 -2.02
C LEU A 30 -6.84 -5.67 -0.60
N LEU A 31 -7.05 -4.35 -0.45
CA LEU A 31 -7.20 -3.72 0.87
C LEU A 31 -8.47 -4.17 1.62
N SER A 32 -9.45 -4.75 0.93
CA SER A 32 -10.66 -5.30 1.54
C SER A 32 -10.47 -6.71 2.08
N ASP A 33 -9.36 -7.38 1.71
CA ASP A 33 -9.00 -8.71 2.17
C ASP A 33 -7.87 -8.61 3.22
N PRO A 34 -8.13 -8.95 4.49
CA PRO A 34 -7.12 -8.84 5.55
C PRO A 34 -5.92 -9.80 5.35
N ASP A 35 -6.10 -10.88 4.59
CA ASP A 35 -5.04 -11.86 4.31
C ASP A 35 -4.26 -11.56 3.02
N ALA A 36 -4.68 -10.53 2.27
CA ALA A 36 -3.99 -10.12 1.05
C ALA A 36 -2.64 -9.45 1.35
N VAL A 37 -1.83 -9.40 0.30
CA VAL A 37 -0.51 -8.77 0.29
C VAL A 37 -0.47 -7.77 -0.87
N LEU A 38 -0.19 -6.51 -0.55
CA LEU A 38 -0.09 -5.44 -1.52
C LEU A 38 1.33 -5.45 -2.15
N PRO A 39 1.46 -5.69 -3.46
CA PRO A 39 2.74 -5.54 -4.16
C PRO A 39 3.04 -4.05 -4.32
N CYS A 40 4.06 -3.60 -3.62
CA CYS A 40 4.54 -2.24 -3.61
C CYS A 40 5.92 -2.18 -4.24
N GLY A 41 6.25 -1.10 -4.92
CA GLY A 41 7.58 -0.78 -5.39
C GLY A 41 8.11 0.35 -4.54
N ASP A 42 9.28 0.16 -3.95
CA ASP A 42 10.16 1.28 -3.66
C ASP A 42 11.12 1.39 -4.86
N HIS A 43 11.65 2.57 -5.17
CA HIS A 43 12.40 2.88 -6.40
C HIS A 43 13.62 1.98 -6.72
N LEU A 44 13.94 1.01 -5.86
CA LEU A 44 15.06 0.08 -5.94
C LEU A 44 14.65 -1.39 -5.78
N VAL A 45 13.48 -1.72 -5.22
CA VAL A 45 13.07 -3.10 -4.88
C VAL A 45 11.55 -3.25 -4.85
N ASP A 46 11.09 -4.46 -5.20
CA ASP A 46 9.72 -4.88 -4.95
C ASP A 46 9.56 -5.22 -3.45
N VAL A 47 8.53 -4.67 -2.84
CA VAL A 47 8.15 -4.79 -1.43
C VAL A 47 6.76 -5.41 -1.34
N TYR A 48 6.60 -6.40 -0.47
CA TYR A 48 5.32 -7.08 -0.27
C TYR A 48 4.75 -6.71 1.10
N VAL A 49 3.66 -5.96 1.11
CA VAL A 49 3.06 -5.39 2.33
C VAL A 49 1.79 -6.16 2.72
N PRO A 50 1.77 -6.92 3.83
CA PRO A 50 0.56 -7.61 4.26
C PRO A 50 -0.50 -6.63 4.78
N VAL A 51 -1.74 -6.77 4.31
CA VAL A 51 -2.84 -5.83 4.60
C VAL A 51 -3.19 -5.80 6.09
N ARG A 52 -3.16 -6.95 6.79
CA ARG A 52 -3.38 -7.02 8.24
C ARG A 52 -2.45 -6.13 9.10
N HIS A 53 -1.33 -5.67 8.54
CA HIS A 53 -0.38 -4.80 9.23
C HIS A 53 -0.56 -3.31 8.87
N ILE A 54 -1.50 -2.98 8.00
CA ILE A 54 -1.82 -1.61 7.61
C ILE A 54 -2.84 -1.04 8.60
N ALA A 55 -2.52 0.11 9.20
CA ALA A 55 -3.46 0.87 10.02
C ALA A 55 -4.41 1.71 9.14
N TYR A 56 -3.85 2.45 8.18
CA TYR A 56 -4.60 3.18 7.17
C TYR A 56 -3.73 3.49 5.95
N VAL A 57 -4.39 3.81 4.84
CA VAL A 57 -3.76 4.25 3.59
C VAL A 57 -4.26 5.66 3.25
N ARG A 58 -3.38 6.51 2.71
CA ARG A 58 -3.74 7.80 2.13
C ARG A 58 -3.34 7.85 0.65
N VAL A 59 -4.16 8.55 -0.12
CA VAL A 59 -3.81 8.95 -1.49
C VAL A 59 -3.36 10.40 -1.43
N PRO A 60 -2.07 10.70 -1.69
CA PRO A 60 -1.58 12.08 -1.66
C PRO A 60 -2.32 12.89 -2.73
N ARG A 61 -2.80 14.07 -2.35
CA ARG A 61 -3.42 15.00 -3.30
C ARG A 61 -2.30 15.66 -4.11
N THR A 62 -2.30 15.45 -5.41
CA THR A 62 -1.50 16.23 -6.38
C THR A 62 -2.06 17.63 -6.55
#